data_AF-W4MG36-F1
#
_entry.id   AF-W4MG36-F1
#
_cell.length_a   1.000
_cell.length_b   1.000
_cell.length_c   1.000
_cell.angle_alpha   90.00
_cell.angle_beta   90.00
_cell.angle_gamma   90.00
#
_symmetry.space_group_name_H-M   'P 1'
#
loop_
_entity.id
_entity.type
_entity.pdbx_description
1 polymer ?
#
loop_
_entity_poly.entity_id
_entity_poly.type
_entity_poly.pdbx_seq_one_letter_code
_entity_poly.pdbx_strand_id
1 'polypeptide(L)'
;MTPLATARPFCSTPERDVWLRQKVERSVSFLLHSVDRNALEAVILTGSTARGEASVLPVPGGFRLLGDLEFLVIARAPFDWPRLRRQMTMLSHRATREIGAAGREAVIEYGPAGRVYLHRNIRPCIFAYDLRTHGQVVWGPLDILSDIAPFKVGDIPPEDALNLLMNRLIESLLDSRRAPLHPPYGTVKFILEAAGSALACAGGHVSCYRERGKSFDDLLQVEPTLASALSDLGDFRCWLEAAIACKLEPSSRRLADLQHALSLSQCARWGRELWLWQVRRWLGDMPDFNEALEIYVRRESVVLRLKGWAKFFRHPLRPQGTLAWPRLARLVPQSSPQTLTYAAALWLLAGLTGTGGPDWQEQVRRLFPVRCEALGAEQLVDAIGGLWTWLIRNN
;
A
#
# COMPACT_ATOMS: atom_id res chain seq x y z
N MET A 1 18.61 5.86 -28.78
CA MET A 1 18.06 5.24 -27.55
C MET A 1 18.36 3.76 -27.64
N THR A 2 19.03 3.18 -26.65
CA THR A 2 19.05 1.71 -26.51
C THR A 2 17.63 1.28 -26.14
N PRO A 3 17.02 0.30 -26.82
CA PRO A 3 15.70 -0.21 -26.45
C PRO A 3 15.68 -0.60 -24.97
N LEU A 4 14.56 -0.38 -24.27
CA LEU A 4 14.39 -0.95 -22.93
C LEU A 4 14.64 -2.46 -23.02
N ALA A 5 15.56 -2.96 -22.21
CA ALA A 5 15.88 -4.39 -22.13
C ALA A 5 14.78 -5.20 -21.39
N THR A 6 13.52 -4.75 -21.42
CA THR A 6 12.42 -5.41 -20.72
C THR A 6 11.71 -6.41 -21.63
N ALA A 7 12.07 -7.69 -21.46
CA ALA A 7 11.50 -8.80 -22.23
C ALA A 7 10.05 -9.16 -21.87
N ARG A 8 9.54 -8.71 -20.70
CA ARG A 8 8.18 -9.03 -20.23
C ARG A 8 7.18 -7.94 -20.59
N PRO A 9 5.93 -8.30 -20.93
CA PRO A 9 4.86 -7.32 -21.07
C PRO A 9 4.47 -6.73 -19.71
N PHE A 10 3.97 -5.49 -19.73
CA PHE A 10 3.44 -4.74 -18.59
C PHE A 10 1.94 -4.95 -18.37
N CYS A 11 1.21 -5.44 -19.38
CA CYS A 11 -0.17 -5.96 -19.23
C CYS A 11 -0.48 -7.02 -20.31
N SER A 12 -1.60 -7.75 -20.16
CA SER A 12 -1.95 -8.85 -21.07
C SER A 12 -2.50 -8.41 -22.43
N THR A 13 -2.95 -7.16 -22.59
CA THR A 13 -3.51 -6.67 -23.85
C THR A 13 -2.43 -5.97 -24.69
N PRO A 14 -2.09 -6.43 -25.91
CA PRO A 14 -0.97 -5.90 -26.68
C PRO A 14 -1.02 -4.38 -26.94
N GLU A 15 -2.16 -3.83 -27.34
CA GLU A 15 -2.31 -2.40 -27.61
C GLU A 15 -2.06 -1.53 -26.36
N ARG A 16 -2.56 -2.00 -25.21
CA ARG A 16 -2.37 -1.35 -23.92
C ARG A 16 -0.91 -1.47 -23.46
N ASP A 17 -0.25 -2.59 -23.76
CA ASP A 17 1.17 -2.80 -23.48
C ASP A 17 2.04 -1.80 -24.24
N VAL A 18 1.79 -1.62 -25.55
CA VAL A 18 2.50 -0.66 -26.39
C VAL A 18 2.37 0.75 -25.83
N TRP A 19 1.14 1.18 -25.49
CA TRP A 19 0.90 2.48 -24.87
C TRP A 19 1.65 2.63 -23.53
N LEU A 20 1.58 1.61 -22.67
CA LEU A 20 2.21 1.65 -21.35
C LEU A 20 3.74 1.66 -21.44
N ARG A 21 4.31 0.93 -22.40
CA ARG A 21 5.75 0.91 -22.70
C ARG A 21 6.24 2.30 -23.09
N GLN A 22 5.51 3.01 -23.96
CA GLN A 22 5.82 4.40 -24.29
C GLN A 22 5.83 5.31 -23.06
N LYS A 23 4.88 5.11 -22.12
CA LYS A 23 4.85 5.89 -20.85
C LYS A 23 6.05 5.57 -19.96
N VAL A 24 6.45 4.30 -19.84
CA VAL A 24 7.64 3.88 -19.09
C VAL A 24 8.90 4.48 -19.72
N GLU A 25 9.08 4.36 -21.04
CA GLU A 25 10.24 4.90 -21.76
C GLU A 25 10.36 6.42 -21.61
N ARG A 26 9.24 7.14 -21.72
CA ARG A 26 9.20 8.58 -21.51
C ARG A 26 9.52 8.96 -20.07
N SER A 27 9.07 8.19 -19.09
CA SER A 27 9.33 8.44 -17.66
C SER A 27 10.81 8.26 -17.33
N VAL A 28 11.40 7.15 -17.78
CA VAL A 28 12.85 6.90 -17.63
C VAL A 28 13.65 7.99 -18.35
N SER A 29 13.29 8.32 -19.60
CA SER A 29 13.97 9.38 -20.35
C SER A 29 13.87 10.72 -19.64
N PHE A 30 12.69 11.11 -19.15
CA PHE A 30 12.50 12.35 -18.40
C PHE A 30 13.38 12.42 -17.16
N LEU A 31 13.43 11.33 -16.38
CA LEU A 31 14.29 11.24 -15.19
C LEU A 31 15.76 11.45 -15.57
N LEU A 32 16.26 10.71 -16.57
CA LEU A 32 17.66 10.74 -17.01
C LEU A 32 18.11 12.07 -17.66
N HIS A 33 17.18 12.94 -18.06
CA HIS A 33 17.47 14.31 -18.49
C HIS A 33 17.30 15.34 -17.37
N SER A 34 16.58 14.99 -16.30
CA SER A 34 16.28 15.90 -15.19
C SER A 34 17.28 15.80 -14.04
N VAL A 35 18.16 14.79 -14.06
CA VAL A 35 19.20 14.59 -13.06
C VAL A 35 20.54 14.29 -13.72
N ASP A 36 21.64 14.54 -13.01
CA ASP A 36 22.96 14.10 -13.45
C ASP A 36 22.99 12.57 -13.55
N ARG A 37 23.28 12.04 -14.73
CA ARG A 37 23.34 10.60 -14.99
C ARG A 37 24.44 9.93 -14.15
N ASN A 38 25.51 10.65 -13.83
CA ASN A 38 26.57 10.13 -12.97
C ASN A 38 26.13 10.01 -11.50
N ALA A 39 25.03 10.66 -11.12
CA ALA A 39 24.44 10.50 -9.79
C ALA A 39 23.52 9.27 -9.70
N LEU A 40 23.20 8.61 -10.82
CA LEU A 40 22.34 7.43 -10.87
C LEU A 40 23.14 6.16 -11.13
N GLU A 41 22.66 5.06 -10.56
CA GLU A 41 23.18 3.71 -10.78
C GLU A 41 22.19 2.84 -11.53
N ALA A 42 20.90 2.88 -11.15
CA ALA A 42 19.85 2.13 -11.83
C ALA A 42 18.47 2.78 -11.66
N VAL A 43 17.56 2.41 -12.55
CA VAL A 43 16.12 2.68 -12.44
C VAL A 43 15.40 1.36 -12.59
N ILE A 44 14.58 1.01 -11.61
CA ILE A 44 13.89 -0.26 -11.53
C ILE A 44 12.39 0.03 -11.49
N LEU A 45 11.64 -0.55 -12.43
CA LEU A 45 10.18 -0.53 -12.42
C LEU A 45 9.67 -1.58 -11.43
N THR A 46 8.69 -1.20 -10.61
CA THR A 46 8.12 -2.04 -9.54
C THR A 46 6.60 -2.17 -9.64
N GLY A 47 5.98 -2.83 -8.67
CA GLY A 47 4.52 -2.93 -8.54
C GLY A 47 3.87 -3.78 -9.63
N SER A 48 2.56 -3.57 -9.85
CA SER A 48 1.77 -4.38 -10.78
C SER A 48 2.23 -4.28 -12.23
N THR A 49 2.81 -3.14 -12.62
CA THR A 49 3.35 -2.93 -13.97
C THR A 49 4.54 -3.86 -14.23
N ALA A 50 5.47 -3.98 -13.28
CA ALA A 50 6.60 -4.89 -13.40
C ALA A 50 6.18 -6.37 -13.46
N ARG A 51 5.02 -6.71 -12.86
CA ARG A 51 4.42 -8.07 -12.92
C ARG A 51 3.66 -8.38 -14.20
N GLY A 52 3.46 -7.41 -15.09
CA GLY A 52 2.61 -7.62 -16.26
C GLY A 52 1.10 -7.55 -15.96
N GLU A 53 0.71 -6.90 -14.86
CA GLU A 53 -0.67 -6.83 -14.36
C GLU A 53 -1.14 -5.38 -14.17
N ALA A 54 -0.61 -4.44 -14.97
CA ALA A 54 -1.07 -3.05 -14.94
C ALA A 54 -2.55 -2.94 -15.35
N SER A 55 -3.32 -2.20 -14.56
CA SER A 55 -4.73 -1.94 -14.85
C SER A 55 -4.89 -0.72 -15.76
N VAL A 56 -4.95 -0.98 -17.07
CA VAL A 56 -5.10 0.05 -18.11
C VAL A 56 -6.55 0.09 -18.60
N LEU A 57 -7.28 1.14 -18.22
CA LEU A 57 -8.66 1.41 -18.59
C LEU A 57 -8.74 2.08 -19.98
N PRO A 58 -9.46 1.50 -20.95
CA PRO A 58 -9.83 2.20 -22.17
C PRO A 58 -10.76 3.38 -21.87
N VAL A 59 -10.44 4.55 -22.41
CA VAL A 59 -11.24 5.78 -22.30
C VAL A 59 -11.41 6.41 -23.68
N PRO A 60 -12.41 7.27 -23.92
CA PRO A 60 -12.52 7.98 -25.19
C PRO A 60 -11.21 8.71 -25.52
N GLY A 61 -10.62 8.40 -26.68
CA GLY A 61 -9.37 9.02 -27.14
C GLY A 61 -8.08 8.36 -26.63
N GLY A 62 -8.13 7.25 -25.89
CA GLY A 62 -6.93 6.50 -25.52
C GLY A 62 -7.06 5.62 -24.29
N PHE A 63 -6.07 5.71 -23.41
CA PHE A 63 -5.94 4.84 -22.24
C PHE A 63 -5.64 5.64 -20.98
N ARG A 64 -6.09 5.09 -19.85
CA ARG A 64 -5.79 5.59 -18.50
C ARG A 64 -5.29 4.44 -17.63
N LEU A 65 -4.14 4.60 -17.01
CA LEU A 65 -3.67 3.74 -15.94
C LEU A 65 -4.45 4.04 -14.65
N LEU A 66 -5.06 3.01 -14.06
CA LEU A 66 -5.81 3.13 -12.80
C LEU A 66 -4.93 3.05 -11.56
N GLY A 67 -3.75 2.44 -11.69
CA GLY A 67 -2.71 2.48 -10.68
C GLY A 67 -1.61 3.48 -11.04
N ASP A 68 -0.44 3.28 -10.45
CA ASP A 68 0.70 4.19 -10.58
C ASP A 68 1.85 3.50 -11.34
N LEU A 69 2.69 4.30 -12.00
CA LEU A 69 3.99 3.87 -12.50
C LEU A 69 5.04 4.14 -11.42
N GLU A 70 5.40 3.09 -10.70
CA GLU A 70 6.33 3.15 -9.59
C GLU A 70 7.75 2.77 -10.03
N PHE A 71 8.71 3.64 -9.75
CA PHE A 71 10.12 3.42 -10.01
C PHE A 71 10.94 3.51 -8.74
N LEU A 72 11.74 2.50 -8.46
CA LEU A 72 12.83 2.57 -7.49
C LEU A 72 14.09 3.09 -8.20
N VAL A 73 14.55 4.27 -7.79
CA VAL A 73 15.70 4.96 -8.39
C VAL A 73 16.92 4.76 -7.49
N ILE A 74 17.91 4.01 -7.96
CA ILE A 74 19.14 3.74 -7.23
C ILE A 74 20.13 4.86 -7.51
N ALA A 75 20.39 5.70 -6.50
CA ALA A 75 21.36 6.77 -6.54
C ALA A 75 22.76 6.30 -6.09
N ARG A 76 23.80 6.85 -6.70
CA ARG A 76 25.19 6.63 -6.29
C ARG A 76 25.51 7.45 -5.05
N ALA A 77 26.29 6.87 -4.15
CA ALA A 77 26.82 7.57 -2.98
C ALA A 77 27.96 8.52 -3.37
N PRO A 78 28.20 9.60 -2.61
CA PRO A 78 27.42 10.05 -1.45
C PRO A 78 26.15 10.81 -1.87
N PHE A 79 25.09 10.73 -1.06
CA PHE A 79 23.84 11.46 -1.28
C PHE A 79 23.41 12.24 -0.03
N ASP A 80 22.82 13.41 -0.26
CA ASP A 80 22.01 14.13 0.73
C ASP A 80 20.57 13.60 0.63
N TRP A 81 20.18 12.73 1.56
CA TRP A 81 18.87 12.08 1.58
C TRP A 81 17.69 13.08 1.59
N PRO A 82 17.65 14.08 2.50
CA PRO A 82 16.61 15.12 2.46
C PRO A 82 16.51 15.85 1.12
N ARG A 83 17.63 16.18 0.49
CA ARG A 83 17.63 16.84 -0.82
C ARG A 83 17.15 15.89 -1.92
N LEU A 84 17.66 14.67 -1.95
CA LEU A 84 17.31 13.66 -2.96
C LEU A 84 15.82 13.30 -2.90
N ARG A 85 15.26 13.08 -1.71
CA ARG A 85 13.83 12.82 -1.53
C ARG A 85 12.97 13.98 -2.04
N ARG A 86 13.30 15.22 -1.66
CA ARG A 86 12.59 16.41 -2.16
C ARG A 86 12.68 16.53 -3.68
N GLN A 87 13.87 16.30 -4.26
CA GLN A 87 14.06 16.33 -5.71
C GLN A 87 13.20 15.28 -6.41
N MET A 88 13.21 14.02 -5.94
CA MET A 88 12.42 12.95 -6.54
C MET A 88 10.92 13.20 -6.44
N THR A 89 10.42 13.68 -5.30
CA THR A 89 9.00 14.08 -5.16
C THR A 89 8.63 15.18 -6.16
N MET A 90 9.47 16.21 -6.32
CA MET A 90 9.23 17.26 -7.34
C MET A 90 9.23 16.69 -8.76
N LEU A 91 10.15 15.77 -9.07
CA LEU A 91 10.22 15.12 -10.38
C LEU A 91 9.03 14.20 -10.63
N SER A 92 8.51 13.48 -9.63
CA SER A 92 7.29 12.68 -9.74
C SER A 92 6.08 13.55 -10.10
N HIS A 93 5.91 14.69 -9.43
CA HIS A 93 4.85 15.63 -9.76
C HIS A 93 4.99 16.21 -11.17
N ARG A 94 6.21 16.56 -11.59
CA ARG A 94 6.47 17.06 -12.94
C ARG A 94 6.23 16.00 -14.00
N ALA A 95 6.75 14.79 -13.82
CA ALA A 95 6.54 13.67 -14.73
C ALA A 95 5.05 13.32 -14.85
N THR A 96 4.31 13.27 -13.74
CA THR A 96 2.86 13.07 -13.74
C THR A 96 2.14 14.15 -14.55
N ARG A 97 2.58 15.41 -14.46
CA ARG A 97 2.01 16.51 -15.25
C ARG A 97 2.35 16.42 -16.73
N GLU A 98 3.61 16.18 -17.07
CA GLU A 98 4.14 16.27 -18.44
C GLU A 98 3.89 14.99 -19.26
N ILE A 99 3.98 13.81 -18.63
CA ILE A 99 3.87 12.50 -19.28
C ILE A 99 2.51 11.87 -18.99
N GLY A 100 2.01 12.02 -17.76
CA GLY A 100 0.69 11.57 -17.34
C GLY A 100 -0.47 12.46 -17.82
N ALA A 101 -0.20 13.45 -18.67
CA ALA A 101 -1.15 14.44 -19.19
C ALA A 101 -1.97 15.10 -18.06
N ALA A 102 -1.29 15.77 -17.13
CA ALA A 102 -1.87 16.36 -15.92
C ALA A 102 -2.55 15.34 -14.97
N GLY A 103 -2.02 14.12 -14.86
CA GLY A 103 -2.53 13.07 -13.98
C GLY A 103 -3.85 12.43 -14.44
N ARG A 104 -4.26 12.69 -15.69
CA ARG A 104 -5.47 12.10 -16.28
C ARG A 104 -5.21 10.73 -16.89
N GLU A 105 -3.98 10.46 -17.28
CA GLU A 105 -3.61 9.21 -17.96
C GLU A 105 -2.76 8.29 -17.11
N ALA A 106 -1.81 8.80 -16.33
CA ALA A 106 -0.97 7.99 -15.45
C ALA A 106 -0.37 8.86 -14.33
N VAL A 107 -0.24 8.29 -13.13
CA VAL A 107 0.57 8.85 -12.04
C VAL A 107 1.95 8.20 -12.10
N ILE A 108 3.00 8.99 -11.90
CA ILE A 108 4.39 8.54 -11.98
C ILE A 108 5.10 8.88 -10.67
N GLU A 109 5.68 7.87 -10.04
CA GLU A 109 6.36 7.98 -8.76
C GLU A 109 7.82 7.51 -8.86
N TYR A 110 8.74 8.30 -8.30
CA TYR A 110 10.16 8.00 -8.22
C TYR A 110 10.54 7.90 -6.75
N GLY A 111 10.79 6.68 -6.27
CA GLY A 111 11.28 6.41 -4.93
C GLY A 111 12.82 6.33 -4.91
N PRO A 112 13.55 7.26 -4.29
CA PRO A 112 15.00 7.16 -4.22
C PRO A 112 15.44 6.11 -3.20
N ALA A 113 16.41 5.29 -3.59
CA ALA A 113 17.17 4.41 -2.73
C ALA A 113 18.66 4.46 -3.11
N GLY A 114 19.52 3.92 -2.25
CA GLY A 114 20.94 3.73 -2.55
C GLY A 114 21.22 2.24 -2.65
N ARG A 115 22.29 1.83 -3.33
CA ARG A 115 22.59 0.39 -3.48
C ARG A 115 22.71 -0.36 -2.16
N VAL A 116 23.19 0.31 -1.10
CA VAL A 116 23.22 -0.25 0.27
C VAL A 116 21.84 -0.68 0.78
N TYR A 117 20.75 -0.08 0.28
CA TYR A 117 19.40 -0.50 0.60
C TYR A 117 19.16 -1.93 0.13
N LEU A 118 19.50 -2.25 -1.12
CA LEU A 118 19.29 -3.58 -1.71
C LEU A 118 20.12 -4.67 -1.02
N HIS A 119 21.39 -4.38 -0.70
CA HIS A 119 22.27 -5.36 -0.06
C HIS A 119 22.02 -5.49 1.46
N ARG A 120 21.86 -4.38 2.21
CA ARG A 120 21.98 -4.41 3.68
C ARG A 120 20.73 -4.05 4.44
N ASN A 121 19.88 -3.19 3.88
CA ASN A 121 18.78 -2.60 4.66
C ASN A 121 17.42 -3.18 4.32
N ILE A 122 17.24 -3.71 3.12
CA ILE A 122 16.00 -4.39 2.74
C ILE A 122 15.89 -5.69 3.56
N ARG A 123 14.73 -5.86 4.19
CA ARG A 123 14.41 -7.04 4.98
C ARG A 123 13.36 -7.87 4.25
N PRO A 124 13.19 -9.16 4.59
CA PRO A 124 12.04 -9.93 4.13
C PRO A 124 10.74 -9.16 4.40
N CYS A 125 10.02 -8.85 3.32
CA CYS A 125 8.69 -8.25 3.30
C CYS A 125 8.07 -8.49 1.92
N ILE A 126 6.77 -8.29 1.79
CA ILE A 126 6.00 -8.41 0.55
C ILE A 126 6.64 -7.57 -0.56
N PHE A 127 6.95 -6.30 -0.28
CA PHE A 127 7.58 -5.42 -1.27
C PHE A 127 8.94 -5.96 -1.74
N ALA A 128 9.80 -6.41 -0.82
CA ALA A 128 11.12 -6.93 -1.15
C ALA A 128 11.03 -8.22 -1.97
N TYR A 129 10.05 -9.08 -1.65
CA TYR A 129 9.82 -10.33 -2.35
C TYR A 129 9.38 -10.04 -3.79
N ASP A 130 8.37 -9.19 -3.95
CA ASP A 130 7.85 -8.76 -5.25
C ASP A 130 8.93 -8.06 -6.08
N LEU A 131 9.71 -7.16 -5.46
CA LEU A 131 10.80 -6.44 -6.13
C LEU A 131 11.86 -7.40 -6.67
N ARG A 132 12.30 -8.37 -5.86
CA ARG A 132 13.32 -9.35 -6.25
C ARG A 132 12.83 -10.29 -7.35
N THR A 133 11.56 -10.70 -7.29
CA THR A 133 10.99 -11.72 -8.19
C THR A 133 10.46 -11.15 -9.50
N HIS A 134 9.91 -9.93 -9.46
CA HIS A 134 9.20 -9.32 -10.59
C HIS A 134 9.71 -7.93 -10.98
N GLY A 135 10.56 -7.30 -10.18
CA GLY A 135 11.14 -6.01 -10.51
C GLY A 135 11.84 -6.04 -11.87
N GLN A 136 11.68 -4.98 -12.66
CA GLN A 136 12.28 -4.88 -13.98
C GLN A 136 13.28 -3.73 -14.02
N VAL A 137 14.55 -4.05 -14.28
CA VAL A 137 15.58 -3.01 -14.48
C VAL A 137 15.33 -2.36 -15.84
N VAL A 138 14.90 -1.09 -15.81
CA VAL A 138 14.60 -0.30 -17.01
C VAL A 138 15.77 0.59 -17.44
N TRP A 139 16.75 0.79 -16.55
CA TRP A 139 18.02 1.44 -16.87
C TRP A 139 19.08 1.05 -15.82
N GLY A 140 20.34 0.92 -16.24
CA GLY A 140 21.46 0.53 -15.37
C GLY A 140 21.82 -0.96 -15.45
N PRO A 141 22.62 -1.49 -14.49
CA PRO A 141 23.04 -2.89 -14.45
C PRO A 141 21.85 -3.85 -14.29
N LEU A 142 21.69 -4.79 -15.23
CA LEU A 142 20.56 -5.72 -15.26
C LEU A 142 20.52 -6.68 -14.05
N ASP A 143 21.68 -6.92 -13.45
CA ASP A 143 21.89 -7.82 -12.31
C ASP A 143 21.73 -7.12 -10.96
N ILE A 144 21.42 -5.83 -10.90
CA ILE A 144 21.39 -5.07 -9.63
C ILE A 144 20.40 -5.63 -8.59
N LEU A 145 19.32 -6.28 -9.04
CA LEU A 145 18.34 -6.91 -8.15
C LEU A 145 18.89 -8.18 -7.47
N SER A 146 19.99 -8.76 -7.97
CA SER A 146 20.70 -9.86 -7.31
C SER A 146 21.38 -9.44 -6.00
N ASP A 147 21.55 -8.14 -5.77
CA ASP A 147 22.01 -7.61 -4.48
C ASP A 147 21.00 -7.89 -3.35
N ILE A 148 19.72 -8.10 -3.67
CA ILE A 148 18.71 -8.50 -2.69
C ILE A 148 18.92 -9.98 -2.36
N ALA A 149 19.38 -10.24 -1.14
CA ALA A 149 19.61 -11.60 -0.65
C ALA A 149 18.35 -12.47 -0.83
N PRO A 150 18.51 -13.74 -1.24
CA PRO A 150 17.39 -14.65 -1.39
C PRO A 150 16.73 -14.95 -0.04
N PHE A 151 15.40 -14.92 -0.01
CA PHE A 151 14.57 -15.38 1.10
C PHE A 151 13.28 -16.02 0.55
N LYS A 152 12.62 -16.83 1.37
CA LYS A 152 11.38 -17.54 1.05
C LYS A 152 10.17 -16.72 1.49
N VAL A 153 9.00 -17.05 0.94
CA VAL A 153 7.74 -16.43 1.35
C VAL A 153 7.50 -16.54 2.86
N GLY A 154 7.81 -17.69 3.47
CA GLY A 154 7.68 -17.90 4.92
C GLY A 154 8.60 -17.03 5.79
N ASP A 155 9.58 -16.34 5.20
CA ASP A 155 10.43 -15.38 5.93
C ASP A 155 9.77 -13.99 6.03
N ILE A 156 8.66 -13.74 5.30
CA ILE A 156 7.89 -12.49 5.38
C ILE A 156 7.21 -12.43 6.76
N PRO A 157 7.45 -11.36 7.56
CA PRO A 157 6.82 -11.22 8.85
C PRO A 157 5.29 -11.09 8.74
N PRO A 158 4.50 -11.74 9.62
CA PRO A 158 3.03 -11.60 9.65
C PRO A 158 2.55 -10.14 9.76
N GLU A 159 3.35 -9.27 10.39
CA GLU A 159 3.07 -7.85 10.52
C GLU A 159 2.93 -7.15 9.17
N ASP A 160 3.61 -7.63 8.13
CA ASP A 160 3.54 -7.05 6.80
C ASP A 160 2.17 -7.30 6.15
N ALA A 161 1.56 -8.46 6.43
CA ALA A 161 0.20 -8.76 6.02
C ALA A 161 -0.83 -7.84 6.71
N LEU A 162 -0.66 -7.62 8.02
CA LEU A 162 -1.50 -6.68 8.78
C LEU A 162 -1.35 -5.25 8.24
N ASN A 163 -0.12 -4.81 7.97
CA ASN A 163 0.13 -3.49 7.40
C ASN A 163 -0.53 -3.32 6.03
N LEU A 164 -0.50 -4.36 5.19
CA LEU A 164 -1.17 -4.36 3.88
C LEU A 164 -2.68 -4.14 4.02
N LEU A 165 -3.33 -4.91 4.89
CA LEU A 165 -4.76 -4.78 5.18
C LEU A 165 -5.11 -3.39 5.74
N MET A 166 -4.35 -2.94 6.73
CA MET A 166 -4.54 -1.62 7.36
C MET A 166 -4.40 -0.47 6.37
N ASN A 167 -3.44 -0.56 5.46
CA ASN A 167 -3.27 0.43 4.40
C ASN A 167 -4.50 0.49 3.49
N ARG A 168 -5.06 -0.66 3.12
CA ARG A 168 -6.29 -0.66 2.31
C ARG A 168 -7.49 -0.10 3.04
N LEU A 169 -7.65 -0.44 4.32
CA LEU A 169 -8.76 0.06 5.13
C LEU A 169 -8.73 1.59 5.25
N ILE A 170 -7.54 2.17 5.46
CA ILE A 170 -7.40 3.62 5.50
C ILE A 170 -7.63 4.24 4.11
N GLU A 171 -7.15 3.63 3.04
CA GLU A 171 -7.48 4.09 1.68
C GLU A 171 -8.99 4.07 1.42
N SER A 172 -9.71 3.00 1.79
CA SER A 172 -11.17 2.92 1.65
C SER A 172 -11.89 4.01 2.45
N LEU A 173 -11.42 4.31 3.66
CA LEU A 173 -11.93 5.44 4.45
C LEU A 173 -11.75 6.77 3.70
N LEU A 174 -10.57 7.01 3.12
CA LEU A 174 -10.29 8.25 2.38
C LEU A 174 -11.05 8.35 1.06
N ASP A 175 -11.22 7.25 0.35
CA ASP A 175 -11.95 7.21 -0.91
C ASP A 175 -13.44 7.50 -0.70
N SER A 176 -14.02 7.04 0.42
CA SER A 176 -15.41 7.36 0.80
C SER A 176 -15.67 8.87 0.91
N ARG A 177 -14.64 9.67 1.20
CA ARG A 177 -14.72 11.14 1.30
C ARG A 177 -14.59 11.87 -0.03
N ARG A 178 -13.94 11.23 -1.02
CA ARG A 178 -13.55 11.86 -2.30
C ARG A 178 -14.55 11.59 -3.44
N ALA A 179 -15.55 10.75 -3.22
CA ALA A 179 -16.60 10.49 -4.20
C ALA A 179 -17.43 11.77 -4.46
N PRO A 180 -17.73 12.11 -5.74
CA PRO A 180 -17.65 11.27 -6.93
C PRO A 180 -16.42 11.51 -7.84
N LEU A 181 -15.40 12.26 -7.39
CA LEU A 181 -14.35 12.81 -8.28
C LEU A 181 -13.29 11.80 -8.77
N HIS A 182 -13.29 10.55 -8.27
CA HIS A 182 -12.30 9.52 -8.61
C HIS A 182 -12.96 8.21 -9.09
N PRO A 183 -12.36 7.49 -10.07
CA PRO A 183 -12.86 6.19 -10.48
C PRO A 183 -12.80 5.20 -9.30
N PRO A 184 -13.79 4.31 -9.16
CA PRO A 184 -14.02 3.47 -7.96
C PRO A 184 -13.09 2.26 -7.84
N TYR A 185 -11.83 2.48 -8.16
CA TYR A 185 -10.81 1.46 -8.15
C TYR A 185 -10.33 1.12 -6.72
N GLY A 186 -10.63 1.97 -5.73
CA GLY A 186 -10.33 1.72 -4.32
C GLY A 186 -10.92 0.42 -3.79
N THR A 187 -12.18 0.12 -4.14
CA THR A 187 -12.87 -1.12 -3.75
C THR A 187 -12.18 -2.36 -4.35
N VAL A 188 -11.77 -2.29 -5.62
CA VAL A 188 -11.01 -3.36 -6.28
C VAL A 188 -9.70 -3.61 -5.54
N LYS A 189 -8.95 -2.55 -5.22
CA LYS A 189 -7.70 -2.67 -4.45
C LYS A 189 -7.95 -3.26 -3.06
N PHE A 190 -9.02 -2.85 -2.39
CA PHE A 190 -9.36 -3.37 -1.07
C PHE A 190 -9.56 -4.88 -1.09
N ILE A 191 -10.46 -5.41 -1.94
CA ILE A 191 -10.78 -6.85 -1.94
C ILE A 191 -9.55 -7.68 -2.29
N LEU A 192 -8.78 -7.26 -3.31
CA LEU A 192 -7.60 -7.99 -3.73
C LEU A 192 -6.54 -8.09 -2.64
N GLU A 193 -6.27 -6.99 -1.94
CA GLU A 193 -5.25 -6.99 -0.89
C GLU A 193 -5.80 -7.46 0.46
N ALA A 194 -7.12 -7.51 0.65
CA ALA A 194 -7.74 -8.24 1.77
C ALA A 194 -7.44 -9.74 1.66
N ALA A 195 -7.70 -10.35 0.49
CA ALA A 195 -7.31 -11.73 0.21
C ALA A 195 -5.77 -11.91 0.24
N GLY A 196 -5.02 -10.97 -0.34
CA GLY A 196 -3.56 -10.96 -0.33
C GLY A 196 -2.98 -10.93 1.10
N SER A 197 -3.57 -10.15 2.00
CA SER A 197 -3.17 -10.11 3.41
C SER A 197 -3.44 -11.43 4.12
N ALA A 198 -4.57 -12.09 3.83
CA ALA A 198 -4.86 -13.40 4.42
C ALA A 198 -3.81 -14.45 3.99
N LEU A 199 -3.49 -14.49 2.70
CA LEU A 199 -2.45 -15.35 2.13
C LEU A 199 -1.08 -15.08 2.75
N ALA A 200 -0.66 -13.82 2.82
CA ALA A 200 0.62 -13.44 3.42
C ALA A 200 0.68 -13.80 4.91
N CYS A 201 -0.40 -13.58 5.67
CA CYS A 201 -0.48 -13.94 7.09
C CYS A 201 -0.40 -15.46 7.31
N ALA A 202 -0.87 -16.26 6.36
CA ALA A 202 -0.74 -17.71 6.38
C ALA A 202 0.64 -18.22 5.92
N GLY A 203 1.56 -17.33 5.54
CA GLY A 203 2.89 -17.68 5.02
C GLY A 203 2.88 -18.13 3.56
N GLY A 204 1.82 -17.80 2.81
CA GLY A 204 1.60 -18.17 1.42
C GLY A 204 1.39 -16.99 0.49
N HIS A 205 2.12 -15.87 0.67
CA HIS A 205 2.05 -14.69 -0.21
C HIS A 205 2.14 -15.05 -1.71
N VAL A 206 1.27 -14.40 -2.50
CA VAL A 206 1.20 -14.54 -3.96
C VAL A 206 1.26 -13.16 -4.60
N SER A 207 2.31 -12.92 -5.38
CA SER A 207 2.58 -11.64 -6.04
C SER A 207 1.57 -11.30 -7.13
N CYS A 208 1.14 -12.31 -7.91
CA CYS A 208 0.30 -12.12 -9.09
C CYS A 208 -1.19 -12.17 -8.73
N TYR A 209 -1.96 -11.20 -9.22
CA TYR A 209 -3.41 -11.16 -9.02
C TYR A 209 -4.14 -12.32 -9.71
N ARG A 210 -3.63 -12.80 -10.86
CA ARG A 210 -4.20 -13.95 -11.59
C ARG A 210 -4.28 -15.23 -10.77
N GLU A 211 -3.34 -15.43 -9.86
CA GLU A 211 -3.21 -16.65 -9.05
C GLU A 211 -3.96 -16.53 -7.72
N ARG A 212 -4.41 -15.33 -7.36
CA ARG A 212 -4.87 -14.98 -6.02
C ARG A 212 -6.17 -15.66 -5.63
N GLY A 213 -7.14 -15.74 -6.55
CA GLY A 213 -8.44 -16.38 -6.31
C GLY A 213 -8.29 -17.85 -5.95
N LYS A 214 -7.62 -18.62 -6.82
CA LYS A 214 -7.28 -20.02 -6.58
C LYS A 214 -6.49 -20.21 -5.27
N SER A 215 -5.47 -19.39 -5.04
CA SER A 215 -4.64 -19.52 -3.83
C SER A 215 -5.44 -19.25 -2.56
N PHE A 216 -6.39 -18.32 -2.60
CA PHE A 216 -7.29 -18.05 -1.49
C PHE A 216 -8.25 -19.22 -1.25
N ASP A 217 -8.77 -19.83 -2.31
CA ASP A 217 -9.59 -21.04 -2.19
C ASP A 217 -8.81 -22.23 -1.62
N ASP A 218 -7.56 -22.43 -2.05
CA ASP A 218 -6.66 -23.44 -1.50
C ASP A 218 -6.37 -23.16 -0.01
N LEU A 219 -6.19 -21.88 0.37
CA LEU A 219 -6.00 -21.47 1.77
C LEU A 219 -7.22 -21.84 2.64
N LEU A 220 -8.44 -21.62 2.15
CA LEU A 220 -9.66 -21.93 2.90
C LEU A 220 -9.80 -23.42 3.21
N GLN A 221 -9.21 -24.31 2.40
CA GLN A 221 -9.22 -25.75 2.65
C GLN A 221 -8.28 -26.14 3.80
N VAL A 222 -7.18 -25.42 3.98
CA VAL A 222 -6.15 -25.72 4.99
C VAL A 222 -6.28 -24.86 6.26
N GLU A 223 -7.07 -23.79 6.22
CA GLU A 223 -7.33 -22.90 7.36
C GLU A 223 -8.84 -22.76 7.66
N PRO A 224 -9.47 -23.76 8.32
CA PRO A 224 -10.91 -23.72 8.64
C PRO A 224 -11.33 -22.54 9.53
N THR A 225 -10.40 -22.01 10.32
CA THR A 225 -10.64 -20.84 11.19
C THR A 225 -10.85 -19.57 10.38
N LEU A 226 -10.21 -19.43 9.21
CA LEU A 226 -10.44 -18.30 8.29
C LEU A 226 -11.83 -18.39 7.67
N ALA A 227 -12.21 -19.59 7.22
CA ALA A 227 -13.53 -19.82 6.63
C ALA A 227 -14.67 -19.49 7.60
N SER A 228 -14.44 -19.74 8.90
CA SER A 228 -15.40 -19.43 9.96
C SER A 228 -15.34 -17.97 10.43
N ALA A 229 -14.24 -17.26 10.20
CA ALA A 229 -14.05 -15.88 10.62
C ALA A 229 -14.71 -14.85 9.70
N LEU A 230 -14.81 -15.17 8.40
CA LEU A 230 -15.39 -14.28 7.39
C LEU A 230 -16.89 -14.46 7.27
N SER A 231 -17.66 -13.41 7.59
CA SER A 231 -19.09 -13.37 7.31
C SER A 231 -19.32 -13.29 5.80
N ASP A 232 -20.36 -13.98 5.33
CA ASP A 232 -20.75 -13.99 3.91
C ASP A 232 -19.58 -14.40 2.98
N LEU A 233 -18.81 -15.43 3.37
CA LEU A 233 -17.64 -15.90 2.62
C LEU A 233 -17.92 -16.14 1.13
N GLY A 234 -19.12 -16.64 0.80
CA GLY A 234 -19.55 -16.83 -0.59
C GLY A 234 -19.55 -15.52 -1.39
N ASP A 235 -20.07 -14.44 -0.78
CA ASP A 235 -20.07 -13.11 -1.39
C ASP A 235 -18.64 -12.60 -1.51
N PHE A 236 -17.82 -12.70 -0.46
CA PHE A 236 -16.42 -12.25 -0.52
C PHE A 236 -15.66 -12.93 -1.67
N ARG A 237 -15.83 -14.24 -1.86
CA ARG A 237 -15.21 -14.99 -2.96
C ARG A 237 -15.72 -14.53 -4.33
N CYS A 238 -17.03 -14.34 -4.48
CA CYS A 238 -17.62 -13.80 -5.70
C CYS A 238 -17.03 -12.43 -6.06
N TRP A 239 -16.89 -11.55 -5.06
CA TRP A 239 -16.32 -10.23 -5.24
C TRP A 239 -14.81 -10.25 -5.48
N LEU A 240 -14.08 -11.21 -4.92
CA LEU A 240 -12.67 -11.41 -5.21
C LEU A 240 -12.45 -11.74 -6.69
N GLU A 241 -13.22 -12.66 -7.26
CA GLU A 241 -13.15 -12.99 -8.68
C GLU A 241 -13.51 -11.80 -9.58
N ALA A 242 -14.57 -11.06 -9.22
CA ALA A 242 -14.94 -9.83 -9.95
C ALA A 242 -13.84 -8.76 -9.87
N ALA A 243 -13.18 -8.60 -8.71
CA ALA A 243 -12.07 -7.68 -8.52
C ALA A 243 -10.83 -8.10 -9.31
N ILE A 244 -10.50 -9.40 -9.37
CA ILE A 244 -9.41 -9.94 -10.20
C ILE A 244 -9.67 -9.64 -11.68
N ALA A 245 -10.86 -9.95 -12.17
CA ALA A 245 -11.24 -9.68 -13.55
C ALA A 245 -11.18 -8.17 -13.87
N CYS A 246 -11.65 -7.32 -12.96
CA CYS A 246 -11.59 -5.87 -13.11
C CYS A 246 -10.15 -5.32 -13.07
N LYS A 247 -9.29 -5.88 -12.20
CA LYS A 247 -7.87 -5.49 -12.10
C LYS A 247 -7.13 -5.78 -13.39
N LEU A 248 -7.26 -6.99 -13.92
CA LEU A 248 -6.50 -7.43 -15.09
C LEU A 248 -7.04 -6.82 -16.38
N GLU A 249 -8.35 -6.64 -16.46
CA GLU A 249 -9.03 -6.09 -17.62
C GLU A 249 -10.11 -5.08 -17.18
N PRO A 250 -9.70 -3.86 -16.80
CA PRO A 250 -10.65 -2.85 -16.36
C PRO A 250 -11.51 -2.36 -17.53
N SER A 251 -12.78 -2.10 -17.23
CA SER A 251 -13.72 -1.40 -18.09
C SER A 251 -14.59 -0.48 -17.24
N SER A 252 -15.12 0.59 -17.83
CA SER A 252 -15.99 1.52 -17.11
C SER A 252 -17.21 0.82 -16.50
N ARG A 253 -17.74 -0.18 -17.21
CA ARG A 253 -18.86 -1.01 -16.72
C ARG A 253 -18.45 -1.83 -15.49
N ARG A 254 -17.37 -2.62 -15.56
CA ARG A 254 -16.91 -3.44 -14.42
C ARG A 254 -16.63 -2.59 -13.18
N LEU A 255 -16.03 -1.43 -13.36
CA LEU A 255 -15.76 -0.48 -12.27
C LEU A 255 -17.05 0.05 -11.64
N ALA A 256 -18.02 0.46 -12.46
CA ALA A 256 -19.31 0.95 -11.98
C ALA A 256 -20.09 -0.15 -11.23
N ASP A 257 -20.13 -1.35 -11.78
CA ASP A 257 -20.82 -2.50 -11.17
C ASP A 257 -20.26 -2.80 -9.76
N LEU A 258 -18.92 -2.83 -9.63
CA LEU A 258 -18.23 -3.03 -8.35
C LEU A 258 -18.44 -1.87 -7.35
N GLN A 259 -18.50 -0.63 -7.84
CA GLN A 259 -18.73 0.54 -7.01
C GLN A 259 -20.12 0.53 -6.38
N HIS A 260 -21.14 0.24 -7.20
CA HIS A 260 -22.53 0.29 -6.76
C HIS A 260 -22.88 -0.85 -5.81
N ALA A 261 -22.21 -2.00 -5.97
CA ALA A 261 -22.57 -3.18 -5.22
C ALA A 261 -21.92 -3.25 -3.82
N LEU A 262 -20.77 -2.61 -3.61
CA LEU A 262 -20.01 -2.75 -2.36
C LEU A 262 -20.00 -1.46 -1.54
N SER A 263 -20.60 -1.53 -0.36
CA SER A 263 -20.61 -0.44 0.60
C SER A 263 -19.31 -0.37 1.42
N LEU A 264 -19.00 0.83 1.95
CA LEU A 264 -17.92 1.00 2.92
C LEU A 264 -18.12 0.09 4.15
N SER A 265 -19.36 -0.07 4.63
CA SER A 265 -19.69 -0.92 5.77
C SER A 265 -19.33 -2.39 5.52
N GLN A 266 -19.52 -2.88 4.29
CA GLN A 266 -19.16 -4.24 3.92
C GLN A 266 -17.64 -4.43 3.87
N CYS A 267 -16.90 -3.49 3.27
CA CYS A 267 -15.43 -3.50 3.27
C CYS A 267 -14.88 -3.45 4.70
N ALA A 268 -15.46 -2.60 5.54
CA ALA A 268 -15.08 -2.44 6.92
C ALA A 268 -15.27 -3.72 7.74
N ARG A 269 -16.42 -4.38 7.56
CA ARG A 269 -16.74 -5.64 8.23
C ARG A 269 -15.71 -6.72 7.88
N TRP A 270 -15.49 -6.99 6.58
CA TRP A 270 -14.51 -7.99 6.16
C TRP A 270 -13.09 -7.63 6.60
N GLY A 271 -12.72 -6.35 6.52
CA GLY A 271 -11.41 -5.93 7.00
C GLY A 271 -11.23 -6.11 8.50
N ARG A 272 -12.26 -5.89 9.32
CA ARG A 272 -12.23 -6.15 10.76
C ARG A 272 -12.16 -7.65 11.06
N GLU A 273 -12.94 -8.48 10.37
CA GLU A 273 -12.94 -9.94 10.51
C GLU A 273 -11.58 -10.53 10.15
N LEU A 274 -11.01 -10.12 9.02
CA LEU A 274 -9.67 -10.53 8.60
C LEU A 274 -8.62 -10.03 9.58
N TRP A 275 -8.69 -8.78 10.02
CA TRP A 275 -7.74 -8.24 10.99
C TRP A 275 -7.78 -9.04 12.30
N LEU A 276 -8.97 -9.36 12.81
CA LEU A 276 -9.15 -10.19 14.00
C LEU A 276 -8.57 -11.59 13.81
N TRP A 277 -8.87 -12.23 12.69
CA TRP A 277 -8.32 -13.56 12.38
C TRP A 277 -6.79 -13.53 12.28
N GLN A 278 -6.20 -12.53 11.61
CA GLN A 278 -4.74 -12.37 11.49
C GLN A 278 -4.09 -12.15 12.85
N VAL A 279 -4.69 -11.31 13.69
CA VAL A 279 -4.20 -11.05 15.06
C VAL A 279 -4.31 -12.30 15.92
N ARG A 280 -5.41 -13.06 15.86
CA ARG A 280 -5.54 -14.33 16.59
C ARG A 280 -4.52 -15.36 16.14
N ARG A 281 -4.29 -15.49 14.84
CA ARG A 281 -3.26 -16.37 14.31
C ARG A 281 -1.87 -15.97 14.81
N TRP A 282 -1.59 -14.68 14.89
CA TRP A 282 -0.28 -14.17 15.26
C TRP A 282 -0.03 -14.16 16.78
N LEU A 283 -1.05 -13.84 17.58
CA LEU A 283 -0.92 -13.60 19.02
C LEU A 283 -1.54 -14.70 19.90
N GLY A 284 -2.26 -15.66 19.30
CA GLY A 284 -3.02 -16.70 20.00
C GLY A 284 -4.51 -16.37 20.10
N ASP A 285 -5.29 -17.31 20.63
CA ASP A 285 -6.73 -17.13 20.77
C ASP A 285 -7.06 -16.00 21.75
N MET A 286 -7.70 -14.95 21.21
CA MET A 286 -8.17 -13.78 21.95
C MET A 286 -9.71 -13.69 21.84
N PRO A 287 -10.42 -13.50 22.95
CA PRO A 287 -11.88 -13.54 22.96
C PRO A 287 -12.51 -12.33 22.26
N ASP A 288 -11.99 -11.12 22.46
CA ASP A 288 -12.62 -9.89 21.94
C ASP A 288 -11.68 -8.94 21.17
N PHE A 289 -12.29 -8.00 20.44
CA PHE A 289 -11.58 -7.04 19.57
C PHE A 289 -10.79 -5.98 20.34
N ASN A 290 -11.30 -5.53 21.49
CA ASN A 290 -10.65 -4.48 22.25
C ASN A 290 -9.35 -5.01 22.86
N GLU A 291 -9.40 -6.21 23.44
CA GLU A 291 -8.26 -6.90 24.00
C GLU A 291 -7.22 -7.21 22.91
N ALA A 292 -7.65 -7.74 21.76
CA ALA A 292 -6.77 -7.99 20.61
C ALA A 292 -6.05 -6.71 20.16
N LEU A 293 -6.75 -5.57 20.14
CA LEU A 293 -6.18 -4.29 19.73
C LEU A 293 -5.20 -3.72 20.76
N GLU A 294 -5.50 -3.85 22.06
CA GLU A 294 -4.57 -3.43 23.11
C GLU A 294 -3.27 -4.23 23.08
N ILE A 295 -3.35 -5.55 22.89
CA ILE A 295 -2.16 -6.39 22.77
C ILE A 295 -1.40 -6.05 21.48
N TYR A 296 -2.09 -5.91 20.35
CA TYR A 296 -1.48 -5.51 19.08
C TYR A 296 -0.66 -4.22 19.22
N VAL A 297 -1.24 -3.18 19.84
CA VAL A 297 -0.56 -1.89 20.08
C VAL A 297 0.70 -2.07 20.94
N ARG A 298 0.63 -2.90 22.00
CA ARG A 298 1.75 -3.09 22.94
C ARG A 298 2.83 -4.06 22.46
N ARG A 299 2.54 -4.88 21.45
CA ARG A 299 3.42 -5.98 21.00
C ARG A 299 4.72 -5.50 20.36
N GLU A 300 4.69 -4.32 19.74
CA GLU A 300 5.83 -3.82 18.98
C GLU A 300 7.10 -3.70 19.83
N SER A 301 8.22 -4.22 19.32
CA SER A 301 9.48 -4.22 20.07
C SER A 301 9.92 -2.80 20.44
N VAL A 302 10.57 -2.64 21.59
CA VAL A 302 11.13 -1.35 22.06
C VAL A 302 11.99 -0.70 20.97
N VAL A 303 12.80 -1.50 20.26
CA VAL A 303 13.68 -1.00 19.19
C VAL A 303 12.87 -0.40 18.04
N LEU A 304 11.81 -1.08 17.58
CA LEU A 304 10.97 -0.57 16.50
C LEU A 304 10.18 0.67 16.93
N ARG A 305 9.65 0.69 18.16
CA ARG A 305 8.98 1.86 18.75
C ARG A 305 9.88 3.10 18.75
N LEU A 306 11.08 2.96 19.32
CA LEU A 306 12.05 4.04 19.39
C LEU A 306 12.50 4.51 18.00
N LYS A 307 12.72 3.58 17.06
CA LYS A 307 13.05 3.93 15.67
C LYS A 307 11.90 4.69 14.99
N GLY A 308 10.66 4.25 15.17
CA GLY A 308 9.47 4.89 14.62
C GLY A 308 9.32 6.34 15.12
N TRP A 309 9.46 6.55 16.43
CA TRP A 309 9.43 7.91 17.01
C TRP A 309 10.65 8.75 16.63
N ALA A 310 11.85 8.18 16.64
CA ALA A 310 13.05 8.91 16.21
C ALA A 310 12.90 9.38 14.76
N LYS A 311 12.37 8.54 13.87
CA LYS A 311 12.06 8.91 12.50
C LYS A 311 10.99 9.99 12.43
N PHE A 312 9.91 9.84 13.19
CA PHE A 312 8.83 10.82 13.26
C PHE A 312 9.33 12.23 13.61
N PHE A 313 10.18 12.35 14.64
CA PHE A 313 10.69 13.64 15.09
C PHE A 313 11.85 14.20 14.24
N ARG A 314 12.66 13.32 13.64
CA ARG A 314 13.82 13.73 12.81
C ARG A 314 13.44 13.98 11.36
N HIS A 315 12.22 13.65 10.94
CA HIS A 315 11.80 13.83 9.57
C HIS A 315 11.77 15.33 9.20
N PRO A 316 12.37 15.74 8.06
CA PRO A 316 12.49 17.16 7.69
C PRO A 316 11.15 17.81 7.33
N LEU A 317 10.17 17.02 6.88
CA LEU A 317 8.80 17.50 6.65
C LEU A 317 7.98 17.29 7.92
N ARG A 318 7.26 18.31 8.38
CA ARG A 318 6.36 18.19 9.53
C ARG A 318 5.09 17.41 9.16
N PRO A 319 4.55 16.57 10.06
CA PRO A 319 3.23 15.98 9.88
C PRO A 319 2.16 17.08 9.88
N GLN A 320 1.02 16.82 9.23
CA GLN A 320 -0.11 17.74 9.25
C GLN A 320 -0.74 17.79 10.65
N GLY A 321 -1.16 18.98 11.07
CA GLY A 321 -1.80 19.22 12.37
C GLY A 321 -0.84 19.56 13.50
N THR A 322 -1.40 19.74 14.70
CA THR A 322 -0.64 20.15 15.90
C THR A 322 -0.37 18.96 16.81
N LEU A 323 0.88 18.80 17.22
CA LEU A 323 1.28 17.76 18.16
C LEU A 323 0.82 18.08 19.59
N ALA A 324 0.33 17.07 20.31
CA ALA A 324 0.00 17.17 21.73
C ALA A 324 1.14 16.61 22.58
N TRP A 325 2.13 17.42 22.95
CA TRP A 325 3.32 16.96 23.69
C TRP A 325 3.02 16.10 24.94
N PRO A 326 2.06 16.46 25.82
CA PRO A 326 1.74 15.61 26.97
C PRO A 326 1.15 14.25 26.57
N ARG A 327 0.38 14.18 25.48
CA ARG A 327 -0.16 12.93 24.93
C ARG A 327 0.96 12.11 24.31
N LEU A 328 1.84 12.73 23.51
CA LEU A 328 2.98 12.06 22.90
C LEU A 328 3.86 11.36 23.94
N ALA A 329 4.13 12.02 25.07
CA ALA A 329 4.88 11.41 26.18
C ALA A 329 4.23 10.11 26.70
N ARG A 330 2.89 10.01 26.67
CA ARG A 330 2.14 8.80 27.04
C ARG A 330 2.08 7.75 25.93
N LEU A 331 2.14 8.17 24.66
CA LEU A 331 2.05 7.30 23.49
C LEU A 331 3.38 6.63 23.13
N VAL A 332 4.51 7.33 23.33
CA VAL A 332 5.86 6.79 23.08
C VAL A 332 6.10 5.42 23.71
N PRO A 333 5.77 5.19 25.00
CA PRO A 333 5.96 3.87 25.62
C PRO A 333 4.89 2.84 25.21
N GLN A 334 3.86 3.22 24.45
CA GLN A 334 2.82 2.29 24.00
C GLN A 334 3.25 1.63 22.68
N SER A 335 3.42 2.41 21.61
CA SER A 335 3.72 1.87 20.27
C SER A 335 4.32 2.94 19.35
N SER A 336 4.69 2.56 18.12
CA SER A 336 5.12 3.49 17.08
C SER A 336 3.95 4.34 16.56
N PRO A 337 4.23 5.50 15.94
CA PRO A 337 3.19 6.34 15.33
C PRO A 337 2.34 5.61 14.29
N GLN A 338 2.93 4.66 13.56
CA GLN A 338 2.23 3.89 12.53
C GLN A 338 1.20 2.94 13.13
N THR A 339 1.61 2.10 14.10
CA THR A 339 0.70 1.18 14.79
C THR A 339 -0.43 1.92 15.51
N LEU A 340 -0.12 3.07 16.13
CA LEU A 340 -1.13 3.93 16.76
C LEU A 340 -2.13 4.50 15.75
N THR A 341 -1.66 4.91 14.57
CA THR A 341 -2.52 5.42 13.48
C THR A 341 -3.43 4.32 12.94
N TYR A 342 -2.92 3.09 12.79
CA TYR A 342 -3.72 1.93 12.42
C TYR A 342 -4.79 1.61 13.46
N ALA A 343 -4.43 1.58 14.74
CA ALA A 343 -5.40 1.32 15.80
C ALA A 343 -6.48 2.41 15.87
N ALA A 344 -6.12 3.68 15.72
CA ALA A 344 -7.08 4.77 15.61
C ALA A 344 -8.01 4.62 14.38
N ALA A 345 -7.48 4.18 13.24
CA ALA A 345 -8.29 3.94 12.05
C ALA A 345 -9.31 2.80 12.25
N LEU A 346 -8.94 1.71 12.94
CA LEU A 346 -9.87 0.62 13.24
C LEU A 346 -11.02 1.08 14.15
N TRP A 347 -10.73 1.89 15.17
CA TRP A 347 -11.77 2.47 16.03
C TRP A 347 -12.70 3.40 15.27
N LEU A 348 -12.14 4.28 14.42
CA LEU A 348 -12.94 5.18 13.58
C LEU A 348 -13.85 4.38 12.64
N LEU A 349 -13.31 3.35 12.00
CA LEU A 349 -14.06 2.48 11.09
C LEU A 349 -15.19 1.74 11.83
N ALA A 350 -14.92 1.22 13.03
CA ALA A 350 -15.94 0.59 13.87
C ALA A 350 -17.07 1.58 14.22
N GLY A 351 -16.71 2.81 14.59
CA GLY A 351 -17.67 3.88 14.87
C GLY A 351 -18.53 4.27 13.66
N LEU A 352 -17.92 4.46 12.50
CA LEU A 352 -18.61 4.85 11.26
C LEU A 352 -19.56 3.77 10.72
N THR A 353 -19.33 2.52 11.10
CA THR A 353 -20.12 1.37 10.62
C THR A 353 -21.11 0.85 11.65
N GLY A 354 -21.21 1.51 12.81
CA GLY A 354 -22.11 1.11 13.89
C GLY A 354 -21.68 -0.17 14.63
N THR A 355 -20.44 -0.62 14.43
CA THR A 355 -19.89 -1.82 15.10
C THR A 355 -18.98 -1.48 16.29
N GLY A 356 -18.78 -0.19 16.56
CA GLY A 356 -18.04 0.34 17.71
C GLY A 356 -18.95 0.69 18.88
N GLY A 357 -18.40 0.63 20.10
CA GLY A 357 -19.08 1.11 21.31
C GLY A 357 -19.27 2.63 21.32
N PRO A 358 -20.04 3.17 22.27
CA PRO A 358 -20.34 4.61 22.36
C PRO A 358 -19.09 5.49 22.57
N ASP A 359 -17.98 4.90 23.00
CA ASP A 359 -16.71 5.56 23.32
C ASP A 359 -15.68 5.55 22.17
N TRP A 360 -16.03 5.07 20.96
CA TRP A 360 -15.07 4.92 19.87
C TRP A 360 -14.29 6.21 19.54
N GLN A 361 -14.92 7.39 19.65
CA GLN A 361 -14.26 8.69 19.44
C GLN A 361 -13.18 8.96 20.48
N GLU A 362 -13.44 8.58 21.74
CA GLU A 362 -12.47 8.73 22.81
C GLU A 362 -11.29 7.79 22.61
N GLN A 363 -11.54 6.55 22.13
CA GLN A 363 -10.46 5.61 21.80
C GLN A 363 -9.58 6.12 20.65
N VAL A 364 -10.17 6.71 19.60
CA VAL A 364 -9.41 7.40 18.54
C VAL A 364 -8.53 8.49 19.14
N ARG A 365 -9.11 9.40 19.95
CA ARG A 365 -8.39 10.52 20.57
C ARG A 365 -7.29 10.09 21.53
N ARG A 366 -7.48 8.96 22.22
CA ARG A 366 -6.51 8.37 23.13
C ARG A 366 -5.26 7.88 22.39
N LEU A 367 -5.43 7.28 21.21
CA LEU A 367 -4.36 6.63 20.46
C LEU A 367 -3.70 7.55 19.42
N PHE A 368 -4.41 8.57 18.93
CA PHE A 368 -3.93 9.36 17.80
C PHE A 368 -2.81 10.37 18.18
N PRO A 369 -1.66 10.38 17.47
CA PRO A 369 -0.53 11.27 17.82
C PRO A 369 -0.77 12.78 17.64
N VAL A 370 -1.76 13.17 16.84
CA VAL A 370 -2.07 14.57 16.51
C VAL A 370 -3.32 15.01 17.30
N ARG A 371 -3.41 16.31 17.65
CA ARG A 371 -4.59 16.88 18.33
C ARG A 371 -5.86 16.68 17.51
N CYS A 372 -6.90 16.15 18.14
CA CYS A 372 -8.18 15.82 17.51
C CYS A 372 -9.40 15.95 18.46
N GLU A 373 -9.25 16.68 19.57
CA GLU A 373 -10.21 16.77 20.67
C GLU A 373 -11.56 17.39 20.25
N ALA A 374 -11.56 18.24 19.22
CA ALA A 374 -12.75 18.91 18.69
C ALA A 374 -13.21 18.39 17.32
N LEU A 375 -12.61 17.29 16.82
CA LEU A 375 -12.90 16.80 15.48
C LEU A 375 -14.12 15.87 15.48
N GLY A 376 -15.05 16.12 14.56
CA GLY A 376 -16.11 15.19 14.19
C GLY A 376 -15.57 14.02 13.36
N ALA A 377 -16.41 13.03 13.09
CA ALA A 377 -16.02 11.79 12.40
C ALA A 377 -15.34 12.04 11.04
N GLU A 378 -15.88 12.97 10.26
CA GLU A 378 -15.33 13.36 8.97
C GLU A 378 -13.93 13.95 9.05
N GLN A 379 -13.72 14.88 10.00
CA GLN A 379 -12.44 15.52 10.22
C GLN A 379 -11.40 14.54 10.79
N LEU A 380 -11.86 13.52 11.53
CA LEU A 380 -11.00 12.42 11.99
C LEU A 380 -10.51 11.56 10.81
N VAL A 381 -11.34 11.30 9.80
CA VAL A 381 -10.90 10.62 8.56
C VAL A 381 -9.78 11.41 7.90
N ASP A 382 -9.96 12.71 7.73
CA ASP A 382 -8.99 13.58 7.07
C ASP A 382 -7.68 13.66 7.87
N ALA A 383 -7.76 13.76 9.20
CA ALA A 383 -6.59 13.79 10.07
C ALA A 383 -5.81 12.47 10.06
N ILE A 384 -6.50 11.33 10.22
CA ILE A 384 -5.88 9.99 10.16
C ILE A 384 -5.26 9.76 8.79
N GLY A 385 -5.96 10.07 7.71
CA GLY A 385 -5.45 9.94 6.35
C GLY A 385 -4.25 10.82 6.06
N GLY A 386 -4.25 12.06 6.54
CA GLY A 386 -3.13 13.00 6.42
C GLY A 386 -1.88 12.47 7.15
N LEU A 387 -2.04 12.00 8.39
CA LEU A 387 -0.93 11.40 9.15
C LEU A 387 -0.45 10.09 8.52
N TRP A 388 -1.36 9.21 8.12
CA TRP A 388 -1.05 7.94 7.47
C TRP A 388 -0.28 8.14 6.16
N THR A 389 -0.75 9.05 5.30
CA THR A 389 -0.08 9.41 4.04
C THR A 389 1.33 9.92 4.31
N TRP A 390 1.47 10.78 5.33
CA TRP A 390 2.77 11.28 5.75
C TRP A 390 3.67 10.14 6.25
N LEU A 391 3.16 9.23 7.08
CA LEU A 391 3.95 8.12 7.63
C LEU A 391 4.42 7.16 6.55
N ILE A 392 3.58 6.82 5.58
CA ILE A 392 3.93 5.85 4.53
C ILE A 392 4.86 6.44 3.48
N ARG A 393 4.56 7.64 2.97
CA ARG A 393 5.41 8.27 1.95
C ARG A 393 6.78 8.67 2.47
N ASN A 394 6.88 8.88 3.77
CA ASN A 394 8.13 9.26 4.43
C ASN A 394 8.74 8.12 5.26
N ASN A 395 8.21 6.90 5.10
CA ASN A 395 8.85 5.71 5.63
C ASN A 395 10.09 5.29 4.80
#